data_AF-A0A369GN64-F1
#
_entry.id   AF-A0A369GN64-F1
#
_cell.length_a   1.000
_cell.length_b   1.000
_cell.length_c   1.000
_cell.angle_alpha   90.00
_cell.angle_beta   90.00
_cell.angle_gamma   90.00
#
_symmetry.space_group_name_H-M   'P 1'
#
loop_
_entity.id
_entity.type
_entity.pdbx_description
1 polymer ?
#
loop_
_entity_poly.entity_id
_entity_poly.type
_entity_poly.pdbx_seq_one_letter_code
_entity_poly.pdbx_strand_id
1 'polypeptide(L)'
;MLTGWFSHPPGSSTRSSVDEGRDGDDDTQVMEPDQGNVLSHIISQLRPGADLSRVVLPTFILEPRSMLERITNFMCHPEMLLHIPSIDDPVERFVSVVKFYLSGWHIRPAGVKKPLNPILGEIFTCYWDLGGNERAYYVSEQTSHHPPKSSYFYMAPGHHIRIDGTLKPRSKFLGNSAASLMEGVAFLTLLNRGADPAKGERYILTQPNMYARGILFGKMKYELGDQSFVRCPELDLVADIDFKTKGWVGGTYNAIGGAIKRESTGEVLYELSGLWSEEMFIKNTGQKEMFFDAHKSKPSPPRVRPIAEQDERESQRLWEKTAKAVKDRNHELATDEKTKIEDRQREEAAERTRDEVEWTPRLFRRVRGGPGGTEQGEEDLEWIIRSTIDPTASPDVQTEQILSIYPIVEGQQMNPDNAIPSRKAADNEAAPRNGEAQENLIDVDVTPSSPQSARPADQIQRALASTGKRAEGPLLDFSQDLKAGLPSPGPRTA
;
A
#
# COMPACT_ATOMS: atom_id res chain seq x y z
N MET A 1 -8.00 -29.38 35.59
CA MET A 1 -9.09 -29.09 36.54
C MET A 1 -8.73 -27.81 37.27
N LEU A 2 -9.45 -26.73 37.03
CA LEU A 2 -9.88 -25.75 38.03
C LEU A 2 -10.66 -24.67 37.26
N THR A 3 -11.95 -24.75 37.50
CA THR A 3 -13.04 -24.01 36.88
C THR A 3 -13.27 -22.70 37.60
N GLY A 4 -13.72 -21.72 36.83
CA GLY A 4 -14.67 -20.71 37.25
C GLY A 4 -14.01 -19.45 37.81
N TRP A 5 -14.61 -18.33 37.46
CA TRP A 5 -15.02 -17.22 38.34
C TRP A 5 -15.38 -16.10 37.38
N PHE A 6 -16.65 -16.03 36.98
CA PHE A 6 -17.39 -14.79 36.69
C PHE A 6 -18.88 -15.14 36.57
N SER A 7 -19.63 -14.81 37.61
CA SER A 7 -21.10 -14.75 37.61
C SER A 7 -21.47 -13.28 37.72
N HIS A 8 -22.24 -12.75 36.77
CA HIS A 8 -23.06 -11.52 36.93
C HIS A 8 -24.38 -11.69 36.12
N PRO A 9 -25.48 -11.00 36.52
CA PRO A 9 -26.88 -11.41 36.32
C PRO A 9 -27.52 -10.87 35.01
N PRO A 10 -28.77 -11.28 34.67
CA PRO A 10 -29.34 -11.05 33.34
C PRO A 10 -30.04 -9.69 33.23
N GLY A 11 -29.77 -8.98 32.13
CA GLY A 11 -30.46 -7.76 31.74
C GLY A 11 -30.75 -7.80 30.25
N SER A 12 -32.03 -7.75 29.91
CA SER A 12 -32.62 -7.83 28.58
C SER A 12 -32.13 -6.74 27.62
N SER A 13 -31.77 -7.09 26.38
CA SER A 13 -32.01 -6.22 25.23
C SER A 13 -32.20 -7.04 23.95
N THR A 14 -33.43 -6.98 23.46
CA THR A 14 -33.90 -6.93 22.07
C THR A 14 -33.15 -7.76 21.01
N ARG A 15 -33.77 -8.86 20.60
CA ARG A 15 -33.58 -9.49 19.29
C ARG A 15 -33.93 -8.48 18.18
N SER A 16 -32.97 -8.18 17.31
CA SER A 16 -33.23 -7.81 15.92
C SER A 16 -32.47 -8.80 15.05
N SER A 17 -33.21 -9.65 14.35
CA SER A 17 -32.65 -10.62 13.41
C SER A 17 -32.40 -9.95 12.07
N VAL A 18 -31.14 -9.96 11.64
CA VAL A 18 -30.82 -9.99 10.21
C VAL A 18 -29.69 -11.00 10.08
N ASP A 19 -30.09 -12.23 9.85
CA ASP A 19 -29.25 -13.33 9.41
C ASP A 19 -29.03 -13.11 7.91
N GLU A 20 -27.95 -12.40 7.55
CA GLU A 20 -27.45 -12.40 6.18
C GLU A 20 -26.34 -13.45 6.08
N GLY A 21 -26.58 -14.42 5.20
CA GLY A 21 -25.75 -15.60 5.01
C GLY A 21 -24.27 -15.27 4.81
N ARG A 22 -23.43 -15.87 5.66
CA ARG A 22 -21.97 -15.92 5.52
C ARG A 22 -21.55 -16.92 4.44
N ASP A 23 -21.98 -16.70 3.21
CA ASP A 23 -21.53 -17.43 2.00
C ASP A 23 -21.06 -16.44 0.91
N GLY A 24 -20.30 -15.41 1.32
CA GLY A 24 -19.66 -14.46 0.42
C GLY A 24 -18.16 -14.70 0.31
N ASP A 25 -17.68 -15.04 -0.89
CA ASP A 25 -16.25 -14.99 -1.24
C ASP A 25 -15.78 -13.52 -1.20
N ASP A 26 -15.13 -13.12 -0.09
CA ASP A 26 -14.72 -11.74 0.21
C ASP A 26 -13.78 -11.15 -0.87
N ASP A 27 -13.21 -12.00 -1.73
CA ASP A 27 -12.32 -11.59 -2.83
C ASP A 27 -13.06 -11.25 -4.13
N THR A 28 -14.37 -11.51 -4.19
CA THR A 28 -15.17 -11.34 -5.39
C THR A 28 -16.00 -10.06 -5.32
N GLN A 29 -15.88 -9.21 -6.35
CA GLN A 29 -16.81 -8.10 -6.56
C GLN A 29 -17.81 -8.44 -7.66
N VAL A 30 -19.09 -8.38 -7.33
CA VAL A 30 -20.16 -8.31 -8.32
C VAL A 30 -20.39 -6.84 -8.64
N MET A 31 -20.19 -6.47 -9.89
CA MET A 31 -20.43 -5.11 -10.37
C MET A 31 -21.84 -5.00 -10.95
N GLU A 32 -22.47 -3.84 -10.74
CA GLU A 32 -23.70 -3.52 -11.43
C GLU A 32 -23.45 -3.38 -12.95
N PRO A 33 -24.42 -3.71 -13.81
CA PRO A 33 -24.20 -3.73 -15.26
C PRO A 33 -23.72 -2.40 -15.86
N ASP A 34 -24.22 -1.27 -15.33
CA ASP A 34 -23.83 0.08 -15.74
C ASP A 34 -22.36 0.39 -15.37
N GLN A 35 -21.93 0.01 -14.16
CA GLN A 35 -20.54 0.11 -13.71
C GLN A 35 -19.62 -0.75 -14.58
N GLY A 36 -20.06 -1.95 -14.94
CA GLY A 36 -19.34 -2.86 -15.84
C GLY A 36 -19.11 -2.25 -17.22
N ASN A 37 -20.11 -1.55 -17.76
CA ASN A 37 -20.02 -0.88 -19.05
C ASN A 37 -19.03 0.30 -19.02
N VAL A 38 -19.05 1.12 -17.97
CA VAL A 38 -18.10 2.23 -17.79
C VAL A 38 -16.66 1.71 -17.74
N LEU A 39 -16.43 0.67 -16.93
CA LEU A 39 -15.10 0.06 -16.80
C LEU A 39 -14.64 -0.54 -18.14
N SER A 40 -15.52 -1.25 -18.84
CA SER A 40 -15.24 -1.84 -20.16
C SER A 40 -14.89 -0.78 -21.21
N HIS A 41 -15.57 0.37 -21.19
CA HIS A 41 -15.27 1.49 -22.09
C HIS A 41 -13.91 2.14 -21.82
N ILE A 42 -13.53 2.31 -20.55
CA ILE A 42 -12.19 2.82 -20.19
C ILE A 42 -11.13 1.83 -20.65
N ILE A 43 -11.34 0.54 -20.36
CA ILE A 43 -10.37 -0.51 -20.66
C ILE A 43 -10.22 -0.75 -22.17
N SER A 44 -11.27 -0.65 -22.97
CA SER A 44 -11.20 -0.87 -24.41
C SER A 44 -10.29 0.14 -25.14
N GLN A 45 -9.95 1.25 -24.50
CA GLN A 45 -9.00 2.25 -24.99
C GLN A 45 -7.54 1.91 -24.66
N LEU A 46 -7.31 0.90 -23.82
CA LEU A 46 -5.98 0.50 -23.35
C LEU A 46 -5.41 -0.65 -24.17
N ARG A 47 -4.09 -0.60 -24.40
CA ARG A 47 -3.34 -1.72 -24.96
C ARG A 47 -2.69 -2.54 -23.84
N PRO A 48 -2.62 -3.88 -23.94
CA PRO A 48 -1.87 -4.68 -22.97
C PRO A 48 -0.45 -4.13 -22.77
N GLY A 49 -0.03 -4.00 -21.52
CA GLY A 49 1.20 -3.35 -21.09
C GLY A 49 1.07 -1.86 -20.75
N ALA A 50 -0.06 -1.21 -21.03
CA ALA A 50 -0.28 0.20 -20.72
C ALA A 50 -0.13 0.51 -19.23
N ASP A 51 0.48 1.65 -18.93
CA ASP A 51 0.61 2.20 -17.58
C ASP A 51 -0.74 2.78 -17.12
N LEU A 52 -1.28 2.21 -16.05
CA LEU A 52 -2.58 2.61 -15.48
C LEU A 52 -2.48 3.80 -14.53
N SER A 53 -1.27 4.25 -14.16
CA SER A 53 -1.09 5.37 -13.22
C SER A 53 -1.64 6.70 -13.74
N ARG A 54 -1.79 6.82 -15.07
CA ARG A 54 -2.33 8.00 -15.76
C ARG A 54 -3.80 7.85 -16.17
N VAL A 55 -4.41 6.71 -15.87
CA VAL A 55 -5.81 6.42 -16.20
C VAL A 55 -6.69 6.75 -14.99
N VAL A 56 -7.70 7.60 -15.20
CA VAL A 56 -8.68 7.91 -14.16
C VAL A 56 -9.64 6.73 -14.02
N LEU A 57 -9.53 6.00 -12.92
CA LEU A 57 -10.42 4.89 -12.62
C LEU A 57 -11.71 5.39 -11.93
N PRO A 58 -12.87 4.74 -12.17
CA PRO A 58 -14.15 5.15 -11.58
C PRO A 58 -14.16 5.09 -10.05
N THR A 59 -14.96 5.93 -9.40
CA THR A 59 -15.01 6.00 -7.93
C THR A 59 -15.66 4.78 -7.28
N PHE A 60 -16.45 3.97 -8.01
CA PHE A 60 -17.08 2.77 -7.48
C PHE A 60 -16.09 1.62 -7.18
N ILE A 61 -14.86 1.67 -7.72
CA ILE A 61 -13.80 0.72 -7.36
C ILE A 61 -12.88 1.25 -6.26
N LEU A 62 -13.17 2.42 -5.68
CA LEU A 62 -12.34 2.98 -4.62
C LEU A 62 -12.72 2.43 -3.25
N GLU A 63 -11.73 2.20 -2.39
CA GLU A 63 -11.94 2.16 -0.94
C GLU A 63 -11.79 3.58 -0.36
N PRO A 64 -12.46 3.90 0.75
CA PRO A 64 -12.46 5.24 1.34
C PRO A 64 -11.21 5.49 2.21
N ARG A 65 -10.03 5.08 1.75
CA ARG A 65 -8.73 5.24 2.43
C ARG A 65 -7.65 5.62 1.42
N SER A 66 -6.74 6.49 1.84
CA SER A 66 -5.50 6.77 1.12
C SER A 66 -4.56 5.56 1.15
N MET A 67 -3.69 5.43 0.15
CA MET A 67 -2.64 4.42 0.18
C MET A 67 -1.74 4.58 1.43
N LEU A 68 -1.51 5.81 1.90
CA LEU A 68 -0.72 6.06 3.11
C LEU A 68 -1.33 5.39 4.35
N GLU A 69 -2.66 5.46 4.48
CA GLU A 69 -3.38 4.72 5.52
C GLU A 69 -3.43 3.22 5.23
N ARG A 70 -3.57 2.81 3.96
CA ARG A 70 -3.66 1.39 3.60
C ARG A 70 -2.38 0.61 3.96
N ILE A 71 -1.21 1.25 3.93
CA ILE A 71 0.07 0.64 4.34
C ILE A 71 0.00 0.11 5.78
N THR A 72 -0.75 0.76 6.68
CA THR A 72 -0.82 0.32 8.09
C THR A 72 -1.49 -1.03 8.28
N ASN A 73 -2.19 -1.56 7.26
CA ASN A 73 -2.67 -2.93 7.28
C ASN A 73 -1.53 -3.94 7.47
N PHE A 74 -0.31 -3.64 7.03
CA PHE A 74 0.84 -4.52 7.23
C PHE A 74 1.31 -4.60 8.69
N MET A 75 0.94 -3.61 9.51
CA MET A 75 1.29 -3.53 10.93
C MET A 75 0.10 -3.88 11.85
N CYS A 76 -0.94 -4.52 11.31
CA CYS A 76 -2.17 -4.79 12.06
C CYS A 76 -2.06 -5.91 13.11
N HIS A 77 -0.93 -6.63 13.15
CA HIS A 77 -0.64 -7.68 14.14
C HIS A 77 0.59 -7.34 14.98
N PRO A 78 0.55 -6.25 15.78
CA PRO A 78 1.66 -5.93 16.66
C PRO A 78 1.98 -7.09 17.61
N GLU A 79 1.00 -7.87 18.08
CA GLU A 79 1.22 -9.02 18.95
C GLU A 79 2.17 -10.08 18.37
N MET A 80 2.27 -10.17 17.04
CA MET A 80 3.21 -11.06 16.35
C MET A 80 4.61 -10.47 16.21
N LEU A 81 4.73 -9.15 16.35
CA LEU A 81 5.95 -8.36 16.19
C LEU A 81 6.66 -8.12 17.54
N LEU A 82 5.90 -7.72 18.57
CA LEU A 82 6.46 -7.12 19.81
C LEU A 82 7.43 -8.01 20.60
N HIS A 83 7.30 -9.33 20.49
CA HIS A 83 8.13 -10.28 21.24
C HIS A 83 9.42 -10.69 20.49
N ILE A 84 9.50 -10.47 19.18
CA ILE A 84 10.62 -10.87 18.32
C ILE A 84 12.00 -10.46 18.88
N PRO A 85 12.22 -9.20 19.33
CA PRO A 85 13.51 -8.79 19.91
C PRO A 85 13.96 -9.60 21.12
N SER A 86 13.04 -10.27 21.83
CA SER A 86 13.33 -11.08 23.03
C SER A 86 13.72 -12.52 22.71
N ILE A 87 13.53 -12.98 21.46
CA ILE A 87 13.90 -14.33 21.04
C ILE A 87 15.42 -14.39 20.86
N ASP A 88 16.11 -15.31 21.53
CA ASP A 88 17.57 -15.44 21.45
C ASP A 88 18.04 -16.26 20.25
N ASP A 89 17.34 -17.36 19.94
CA ASP A 89 17.69 -18.20 18.79
C ASP A 89 17.48 -17.43 17.47
N PRO A 90 18.50 -17.30 16.62
CA PRO A 90 18.41 -16.51 15.39
C PRO A 90 17.43 -17.10 14.37
N VAL A 91 17.29 -18.43 14.32
CA VAL A 91 16.38 -19.10 13.39
C VAL A 91 14.94 -18.92 13.83
N GLU A 92 14.63 -19.16 15.11
CA GLU A 92 13.30 -18.90 15.68
C GLU A 92 12.90 -17.43 15.55
N ARG A 93 13.85 -16.51 15.78
CA ARG A 93 13.61 -15.08 15.62
C ARG A 93 13.27 -14.73 14.18
N PHE A 94 14.02 -15.27 13.22
CA PHE A 94 13.74 -15.11 11.79
C PHE A 94 12.38 -15.70 11.40
N VAL A 95 12.03 -16.89 11.90
CA VAL A 95 10.71 -17.51 11.70
C VAL A 95 9.58 -16.59 12.19
N SER A 96 9.75 -15.94 13.36
CA SER A 96 8.76 -14.98 13.87
C SER A 96 8.66 -13.72 13.02
N VAL A 97 9.75 -13.21 12.44
CA VAL A 97 9.68 -12.10 11.46
C VAL A 97 8.90 -12.51 10.21
N VAL A 98 9.13 -13.72 9.70
CA VAL A 98 8.36 -14.26 8.56
C VAL A 98 6.88 -14.41 8.91
N LYS A 99 6.55 -14.81 10.14
CA LYS A 99 5.17 -14.91 10.63
C LYS A 99 4.49 -13.54 10.65
N PHE A 100 5.15 -12.55 11.24
CA PHE A 100 4.65 -11.17 11.25
C PHE A 100 4.43 -10.66 9.82
N TYR A 101 5.41 -10.83 8.92
CA TYR A 101 5.30 -10.45 7.52
C TYR A 101 4.08 -11.08 6.83
N LEU A 102 3.87 -12.39 7.01
CA LEU A 102 2.76 -13.10 6.38
C LEU A 102 1.39 -12.72 6.96
N SER A 103 1.34 -12.34 8.24
CA SER A 103 0.08 -12.00 8.94
C SER A 103 -0.64 -10.77 8.35
N GLY A 104 0.09 -9.82 7.76
CA GLY A 104 -0.46 -8.55 7.28
C GLY A 104 -1.22 -8.62 5.94
N TRP A 105 -1.12 -9.72 5.19
CA TRP A 105 -1.66 -9.79 3.81
C TRP A 105 -3.16 -10.08 3.74
N HIS A 106 -3.73 -10.67 4.79
CA HIS A 106 -5.15 -11.05 4.78
C HIS A 106 -6.11 -9.86 4.93
N ILE A 107 -5.64 -8.70 5.41
CA ILE A 107 -6.47 -7.51 5.61
C ILE A 107 -6.77 -6.82 4.28
N ARG A 108 -8.01 -6.98 3.82
CA ARG A 108 -8.50 -6.40 2.58
C ARG A 108 -9.96 -5.98 2.66
N PRO A 109 -10.38 -5.01 1.84
CA PRO A 109 -11.79 -4.71 1.68
C PRO A 109 -12.50 -5.86 0.97
N ALA A 110 -13.81 -5.96 1.20
CA ALA A 110 -14.66 -6.85 0.42
C ALA A 110 -14.65 -6.46 -1.06
N GLY A 111 -14.29 -7.43 -1.91
CA GLY A 111 -14.15 -7.29 -3.35
C GLY A 111 -12.90 -6.54 -3.79
N VAL A 112 -12.85 -6.19 -5.09
CA VAL A 112 -11.68 -5.57 -5.72
C VAL A 112 -11.76 -4.05 -5.59
N LYS A 113 -11.19 -3.52 -4.51
CA LYS A 113 -11.11 -2.08 -4.27
C LYS A 113 -9.68 -1.56 -4.30
N LYS A 114 -9.51 -0.35 -4.83
CA LYS A 114 -8.23 0.37 -4.90
C LYS A 114 -8.24 1.54 -3.90
N PRO A 115 -7.17 1.75 -3.11
CA PRO A 115 -7.03 2.96 -2.30
C PRO A 115 -6.96 4.22 -3.16
N LEU A 116 -7.32 5.34 -2.54
CA LEU A 116 -7.07 6.66 -3.10
C LEU A 116 -5.57 6.83 -3.36
N ASN A 117 -5.22 7.32 -4.54
CA ASN A 117 -3.83 7.61 -4.89
C ASN A 117 -3.41 8.88 -4.13
N PRO A 118 -2.42 8.83 -3.22
CA PRO A 118 -2.09 9.99 -2.44
C PRO A 118 -1.56 11.13 -3.33
N ILE A 119 -1.92 12.36 -2.99
CA ILE A 119 -1.37 13.52 -3.67
C ILE A 119 0.08 13.77 -3.22
N LEU A 120 0.86 14.48 -4.02
CA LEU A 120 2.26 14.77 -3.69
C LEU A 120 2.34 15.52 -2.34
N GLY A 121 3.09 14.95 -1.39
CA GLY A 121 3.24 15.52 -0.06
C GLY A 121 2.05 15.42 0.88
N GLU A 122 1.09 14.55 0.56
CA GLU A 122 0.12 14.04 1.52
C GLU A 122 0.82 13.33 2.68
N ILE A 123 0.28 13.44 3.89
CA ILE A 123 0.83 12.86 5.12
C ILE A 123 -0.21 11.98 5.79
N PHE A 124 0.21 10.86 6.39
CA PHE A 124 -0.64 10.13 7.33
C PHE A 124 0.17 9.72 8.55
N THR A 125 -0.40 9.93 9.73
CA THR A 125 0.18 9.53 11.02
C THR A 125 -0.84 8.80 11.87
N CYS A 126 -0.38 7.79 12.60
CA CYS A 126 -1.22 7.06 13.53
C CYS A 126 -0.37 6.40 14.62
N TYR A 127 -1.03 5.78 15.60
CA TYR A 127 -0.36 5.04 16.66
C TYR A 127 -1.18 3.82 17.10
N TRP A 128 -0.52 2.86 17.76
CA TRP A 128 -1.17 1.74 18.43
C TRP A 128 -0.88 1.84 19.92
N ASP A 129 -1.91 1.65 20.74
CA ASP A 129 -1.72 1.41 22.18
C ASP A 129 -1.42 -0.08 22.36
N LEU A 130 -0.25 -0.40 22.92
CA LEU A 130 0.25 -1.78 23.04
C LEU A 130 -0.04 -2.40 24.42
N GLY A 131 -0.67 -1.62 25.31
CA GLY A 131 -0.87 -1.96 26.72
C GLY A 131 0.10 -1.19 27.61
N GLY A 132 -0.30 -0.93 28.86
CA GLY A 132 0.45 -0.04 29.75
C GLY A 132 0.56 1.38 29.16
N ASN A 133 1.75 1.98 29.27
CA ASN A 133 2.10 3.27 28.66
C ASN A 133 2.90 3.12 27.35
N GLU A 134 2.93 1.91 26.76
CA GLU A 134 3.71 1.63 25.57
C GLU A 134 2.89 1.81 24.28
N ARG A 135 3.53 2.37 23.26
CA ARG A 135 2.92 2.66 21.97
C ARG A 135 3.84 2.31 20.82
N ALA A 136 3.22 2.03 19.68
CA ALA A 136 3.89 2.11 18.39
C ALA A 136 3.41 3.35 17.63
N TYR A 137 4.30 3.97 16.87
CA TYR A 137 4.04 5.20 16.14
C TYR A 137 4.30 4.99 14.66
N TYR A 138 3.49 5.61 13.81
CA TYR A 138 3.61 5.55 12.36
C TYR A 138 3.53 6.93 11.74
N VAL A 139 4.41 7.18 10.77
CA VAL A 139 4.48 8.41 9.99
C VAL A 139 4.71 8.05 8.53
N SER A 140 3.99 8.67 7.61
CA SER A 140 4.18 8.48 6.18
C SER A 140 3.96 9.75 5.39
N GLU A 141 4.61 9.82 4.22
CA GLU A 141 4.47 10.92 3.27
C GLU A 141 4.49 10.38 1.83
N GLN A 142 3.68 10.97 0.96
CA GLN A 142 3.80 10.74 -0.48
C GLN A 142 5.01 11.51 -1.03
N THR A 143 6.13 10.82 -1.20
CA THR A 143 7.41 11.42 -1.60
C THR A 143 7.53 11.66 -3.11
N SER A 144 6.72 10.98 -3.93
CA SER A 144 6.64 11.18 -5.38
C SER A 144 5.24 10.86 -5.93
N HIS A 145 4.81 11.53 -6.99
CA HIS A 145 3.51 11.28 -7.63
C HIS A 145 3.64 10.67 -9.04
N HIS A 146 4.69 11.04 -9.78
CA HIS A 146 4.99 10.48 -11.10
C HIS A 146 6.48 10.09 -11.20
N PRO A 147 6.84 8.80 -10.98
CA PRO A 147 5.96 7.69 -10.57
C PRO A 147 5.48 7.83 -9.11
N PRO A 148 4.37 7.18 -8.71
CA PRO A 148 3.86 7.25 -7.34
C PRO A 148 4.78 6.49 -6.39
N LYS A 149 5.25 7.16 -5.33
CA LYS A 149 6.04 6.56 -4.25
C LYS A 149 5.64 7.15 -2.91
N SER A 150 5.49 6.27 -1.92
CA SER A 150 5.16 6.62 -0.53
C SER A 150 6.29 6.14 0.36
N SER A 151 6.77 6.98 1.29
CA SER A 151 7.72 6.57 2.31
C SER A 151 7.02 6.52 3.65
N TYR A 152 7.39 5.55 4.48
CA TYR A 152 6.79 5.35 5.79
C TYR A 152 7.83 4.92 6.82
N PHE A 153 7.53 5.27 8.06
CA PHE A 153 8.31 4.98 9.25
C PHE A 153 7.35 4.43 10.31
N TYR A 154 7.77 3.38 11.00
CA TYR A 154 7.08 2.81 12.15
C TYR A 154 8.10 2.51 13.24
N MET A 155 7.77 2.77 14.50
CA MET A 155 8.64 2.41 15.61
C MET A 155 7.85 2.11 16.88
N ALA A 156 8.27 1.07 17.59
CA ALA A 156 7.82 0.72 18.94
C ALA A 156 9.02 0.78 19.89
N PRO A 157 9.32 1.95 20.48
CA PRO A 157 10.53 2.19 21.27
C PRO A 157 10.72 1.20 22.42
N GLY A 158 9.66 0.94 23.20
CA GLY A 158 9.67 -0.01 24.33
C GLY A 158 9.97 -1.44 23.93
N HIS A 159 9.83 -1.77 22.63
CA HIS A 159 10.11 -3.08 22.09
C HIS A 159 11.34 -3.11 21.17
N HIS A 160 12.16 -2.06 21.09
CA HIS A 160 13.37 -2.04 20.24
C HIS A 160 13.10 -2.34 18.75
N ILE A 161 11.92 -2.00 18.25
CA ILE A 161 11.51 -2.30 16.86
C ILE A 161 11.42 -1.00 16.08
N ARG A 162 12.08 -0.98 14.93
CA ARG A 162 12.00 0.10 13.94
C ARG A 162 11.74 -0.47 12.56
N ILE A 163 10.86 0.16 11.79
CA ILE A 163 10.58 -0.20 10.40
C ILE A 163 10.62 1.06 9.55
N ASP A 164 11.47 1.07 8.53
CA ASP A 164 11.50 2.09 7.48
C ASP A 164 11.13 1.43 6.17
N GLY A 165 10.30 2.06 5.35
CA GLY A 165 9.86 1.45 4.11
C GLY A 165 9.46 2.44 3.04
N THR A 166 9.50 1.95 1.80
CA THR A 166 9.01 2.65 0.62
C THR A 166 8.07 1.76 -0.16
N LEU A 167 6.90 2.30 -0.49
CA LEU A 167 5.93 1.67 -1.37
C LEU A 167 6.10 2.27 -2.77
N LYS A 168 6.39 1.42 -3.77
CA LYS A 168 6.57 1.83 -5.17
C LYS A 168 5.64 1.02 -6.09
N PRO A 169 4.33 1.33 -6.12
CA PRO A 169 3.39 0.63 -6.98
C PRO A 169 3.53 1.08 -8.44
N ARG A 170 3.69 0.12 -9.36
CA ARG A 170 3.63 0.36 -10.80
C ARG A 170 2.44 -0.36 -11.41
N SER A 171 1.40 0.40 -11.73
CA SER A 171 0.15 -0.16 -12.23
C SER A 171 0.23 -0.48 -13.73
N LYS A 172 -0.11 -1.71 -14.12
CA LYS A 172 -0.13 -2.18 -15.52
C LYS A 172 -1.45 -2.80 -15.90
N PHE A 173 -1.91 -2.49 -17.11
CA PHE A 173 -3.00 -3.20 -17.76
C PHE A 173 -2.47 -4.45 -18.47
N LEU A 174 -3.10 -5.61 -18.26
CA LEU A 174 -2.66 -6.92 -18.77
C LEU A 174 -3.76 -7.62 -19.60
N GLY A 175 -4.72 -6.87 -20.16
CA GLY A 175 -5.86 -7.45 -20.87
C GLY A 175 -7.02 -7.73 -19.93
N ASN A 176 -7.38 -8.99 -19.67
CA ASN A 176 -8.44 -9.30 -18.68
C ASN A 176 -7.93 -9.23 -17.22
N SER A 177 -6.84 -8.49 -16.98
CA SER A 177 -6.30 -8.26 -15.65
C SER A 177 -5.65 -6.88 -15.56
N ALA A 178 -5.64 -6.31 -14.37
CA ALA A 178 -4.76 -5.21 -14.01
C ALA A 178 -3.83 -5.68 -12.89
N ALA A 179 -2.59 -5.21 -12.90
CA ALA A 179 -1.60 -5.53 -11.88
C ALA A 179 -1.05 -4.26 -11.24
N SER A 180 -0.77 -4.30 -9.96
CA SER A 180 0.13 -3.37 -9.29
C SER A 180 1.42 -4.13 -9.00
N LEU A 181 2.46 -3.82 -9.76
CA LEU A 181 3.79 -4.37 -9.51
C LEU A 181 4.39 -3.63 -8.32
N MET A 182 4.75 -4.35 -7.27
CA MET A 182 5.21 -3.78 -6.02
C MET A 182 6.74 -3.77 -5.98
N GLU A 183 7.33 -2.63 -6.31
CA GLU A 183 8.80 -2.45 -6.40
C GLU A 183 9.37 -1.81 -5.12
N GLY A 184 8.59 -1.86 -4.05
CA GLY A 184 8.96 -1.31 -2.75
C GLY A 184 9.87 -2.24 -1.96
N VAL A 185 10.38 -1.71 -0.85
CA VAL A 185 11.15 -2.47 0.13
C VAL A 185 10.90 -1.89 1.52
N ALA A 186 10.93 -2.76 2.53
CA ALA A 186 10.93 -2.36 3.93
C ALA A 186 12.13 -2.97 4.64
N PHE A 187 12.65 -2.24 5.62
CA PHE A 187 13.68 -2.68 6.55
C PHE A 187 13.07 -2.75 7.94
N LEU A 188 12.90 -3.96 8.48
CA LEU A 188 12.59 -4.17 9.89
C LEU A 188 13.92 -4.32 10.63
N THR A 189 14.12 -3.50 11.65
CA THR A 189 15.34 -3.45 12.44
C THR A 189 15.03 -3.74 13.91
N LEU A 190 15.76 -4.70 14.48
CA LEU A 190 15.78 -4.96 15.91
C LEU A 190 16.97 -4.21 16.52
N LEU A 191 16.68 -3.12 17.22
CA LEU A 191 17.68 -2.16 17.70
C LEU A 191 18.56 -2.71 18.84
N ASN A 192 18.11 -3.75 19.53
CA ASN A 192 18.84 -4.41 20.62
C ASN A 192 19.58 -5.68 20.18
N ARG A 193 19.60 -5.98 18.88
CA ARG A 193 20.27 -7.15 18.29
C ARG A 193 21.25 -6.70 17.21
N GLY A 194 21.99 -7.65 16.64
CA GLY A 194 22.92 -7.40 15.56
C GLY A 194 24.36 -7.17 16.04
N ALA A 195 25.32 -7.45 15.16
CA ALA A 195 26.74 -7.34 15.42
C ALA A 195 27.21 -5.88 15.54
N ASP A 196 26.52 -4.96 14.86
CA ASP A 196 26.73 -3.52 14.93
C ASP A 196 25.55 -2.86 15.66
N PRO A 197 25.69 -2.48 16.93
CA PRO A 197 24.63 -1.84 17.72
C PRO A 197 24.12 -0.52 17.11
N ALA A 198 24.90 0.14 16.25
CA ALA A 198 24.46 1.35 15.57
C ALA A 198 23.50 1.07 14.39
N LYS A 199 23.47 -0.18 13.90
CA LYS A 199 22.62 -0.63 12.77
C LYS A 199 21.48 -1.52 13.20
N GLY A 200 21.65 -2.28 14.28
CA GLY A 200 20.70 -3.32 14.68
C GLY A 200 20.75 -4.55 13.76
N GLU A 201 20.00 -5.59 14.12
CA GLU A 201 19.77 -6.74 13.25
C GLU A 201 18.67 -6.39 12.24
N ARG A 202 19.00 -6.41 10.94
CA ARG A 202 18.13 -5.90 9.87
C ARG A 202 17.56 -7.01 9.00
N TYR A 203 16.27 -6.90 8.73
CA TYR A 203 15.49 -7.77 7.86
C TYR A 203 14.99 -6.94 6.68
N ILE A 204 15.23 -7.44 5.47
CA ILE A 204 14.80 -6.84 4.21
C ILE A 204 13.53 -7.56 3.78
N LEU A 205 12.44 -6.83 3.56
CA LEU A 205 11.14 -7.36 3.20
C LEU A 205 10.69 -6.73 1.87
N THR A 206 10.40 -7.57 0.89
CA THR A 206 9.73 -7.16 -0.36
C THR A 206 8.23 -7.46 -0.30
N GLN A 207 7.47 -7.04 -1.30
CA GLN A 207 6.02 -7.27 -1.35
C GLN A 207 5.64 -8.12 -2.58
N PRO A 208 4.64 -9.02 -2.49
CA PRO A 208 4.05 -9.66 -3.65
C PRO A 208 3.35 -8.63 -4.53
N ASN A 209 3.19 -8.98 -5.80
CA ASN A 209 2.39 -8.20 -6.74
C ASN A 209 0.90 -8.41 -6.46
N MET A 210 0.10 -7.39 -6.76
CA MET A 210 -1.35 -7.44 -6.61
C MET A 210 -2.03 -7.50 -7.97
N TYR A 211 -3.01 -8.37 -8.13
CA TYR A 211 -3.74 -8.58 -9.37
C TYR A 211 -5.24 -8.40 -9.17
N ALA A 212 -5.85 -7.58 -10.03
CA ALA A 212 -7.29 -7.57 -10.27
C ALA A 212 -7.58 -8.41 -11.52
N ARG A 213 -8.16 -9.59 -11.35
CA ARG A 213 -8.56 -10.50 -12.42
C ARG A 213 -10.00 -10.22 -12.85
N GLY A 214 -10.33 -10.56 -14.10
CA GLY A 214 -11.72 -10.53 -14.59
C GLY A 214 -12.28 -9.12 -14.76
N ILE A 215 -11.43 -8.13 -15.01
CA ILE A 215 -11.83 -6.71 -15.13
C ILE A 215 -12.63 -6.40 -16.41
N LEU A 216 -12.59 -7.27 -17.41
CA LEU A 216 -13.38 -7.18 -18.65
C LEU A 216 -14.41 -8.29 -18.76
N PHE A 217 -14.02 -9.53 -18.44
CA PHE A 217 -14.85 -10.71 -18.61
C PHE A 217 -14.75 -11.60 -17.37
N GLY A 218 -15.91 -12.00 -16.84
CA GLY A 218 -16.02 -12.85 -15.66
C GLY A 218 -16.29 -12.03 -14.38
N LYS A 219 -16.04 -12.66 -13.22
CA LYS A 219 -16.17 -11.99 -11.93
C LYS A 219 -14.84 -11.35 -11.54
N MET A 220 -14.89 -10.11 -11.06
CA MET A 220 -13.69 -9.43 -10.58
C MET A 220 -13.16 -10.08 -9.32
N LYS A 221 -11.88 -10.45 -9.32
CA LYS A 221 -11.21 -11.09 -8.18
C LYS A 221 -9.88 -10.44 -7.85
N TYR A 222 -9.58 -10.33 -6.56
CA TYR A 222 -8.28 -9.91 -6.06
C TYR A 222 -7.37 -11.13 -5.86
N GLU A 223 -6.12 -11.06 -6.29
CA GLU A 223 -5.10 -12.07 -6.04
C GLU A 223 -3.77 -11.41 -5.66
N LEU A 224 -3.05 -12.01 -4.72
CA LEU A 224 -1.61 -11.79 -4.57
C LEU A 224 -0.86 -12.76 -5.47
N GLY A 225 0.25 -12.30 -6.03
CA GLY A 225 1.02 -13.07 -6.99
C GLY A 225 2.52 -12.84 -6.91
N ASP A 226 3.25 -13.77 -7.52
CA ASP A 226 4.68 -13.76 -7.72
C ASP A 226 5.51 -13.91 -6.43
N GLN A 227 6.82 -13.80 -6.59
CA GLN A 227 7.78 -14.01 -5.51
C GLN A 227 7.92 -12.75 -4.65
N SER A 228 8.04 -12.98 -3.35
CA SER A 228 8.52 -12.01 -2.37
C SER A 228 9.51 -12.72 -1.44
N PHE A 229 10.26 -11.95 -0.66
CA PHE A 229 11.18 -12.51 0.31
C PHE A 229 11.24 -11.70 1.61
N VAL A 230 11.62 -12.40 2.66
CA VAL A 230 12.19 -11.83 3.88
C VAL A 230 13.64 -12.30 3.94
N ARG A 231 14.60 -11.40 4.14
CA ARG A 231 16.02 -11.74 4.13
C ARG A 231 16.76 -11.05 5.27
N CYS A 232 17.59 -11.78 5.99
CA CYS A 232 18.50 -11.23 6.99
C CYS A 232 19.92 -11.67 6.63
N PRO A 233 20.70 -10.83 5.93
CA PRO A 233 22.05 -11.19 5.50
C PRO A 233 22.99 -11.54 6.66
N GLU A 234 22.84 -10.88 7.81
CA GLU A 234 23.66 -11.12 9.00
C GLU A 234 23.48 -12.54 9.57
N LEU A 235 22.25 -13.06 9.51
CA LEU A 235 21.94 -14.40 10.00
C LEU A 235 22.17 -15.48 8.94
N ASP A 236 22.54 -15.12 7.72
CA ASP A 236 22.57 -16.02 6.56
C ASP A 236 21.20 -16.70 6.33
N LEU A 237 20.09 -15.98 6.53
CA LEU A 237 18.74 -16.52 6.43
C LEU A 237 17.89 -15.77 5.40
N VAL A 238 17.14 -16.55 4.61
CA VAL A 238 16.17 -16.03 3.65
C VAL A 238 14.92 -16.90 3.64
N ALA A 239 13.75 -16.26 3.55
CA ALA A 239 12.48 -16.88 3.24
C ALA A 239 12.06 -16.47 1.84
N ASP A 240 12.11 -17.39 0.88
CA ASP A 240 11.54 -17.16 -0.45
C ASP A 240 10.08 -17.62 -0.44
N ILE A 241 9.15 -16.73 -0.79
CA ILE A 241 7.72 -16.95 -0.70
C ILE A 241 7.09 -16.67 -2.07
N ASP A 242 6.51 -17.70 -2.66
CA ASP A 242 5.72 -17.66 -3.88
C ASP A 242 4.23 -17.52 -3.55
N PHE A 243 3.66 -16.36 -3.85
CA PHE A 243 2.22 -16.13 -3.81
C PHE A 243 1.63 -16.65 -5.11
N LYS A 244 0.93 -17.77 -5.04
CA LYS A 244 0.47 -18.50 -6.21
C LYS A 244 -0.81 -17.88 -6.75
N THR A 245 -0.71 -17.34 -7.96
CA THR A 245 -1.90 -16.98 -8.74
C THR A 245 -2.56 -18.24 -9.30
N LYS A 246 -3.89 -18.25 -9.40
CA LYS A 246 -4.58 -19.41 -9.97
C LYS A 246 -4.25 -19.59 -11.45
N GLY A 247 -3.72 -20.76 -11.80
CA GLY A 247 -3.46 -21.16 -13.19
C GLY A 247 -4.73 -21.52 -13.96
N TRP A 248 -4.66 -21.48 -15.30
CA TRP A 248 -5.81 -21.73 -16.18
C TRP A 248 -6.31 -23.19 -16.17
N VAL A 249 -5.42 -24.14 -15.85
CA VAL A 249 -5.69 -25.60 -15.90
C VAL A 249 -6.12 -26.15 -14.52
N GLY A 250 -6.09 -25.34 -13.47
CA GLY A 250 -6.38 -25.74 -12.10
C GLY A 250 -5.55 -24.95 -11.08
N GLY A 251 -5.91 -25.06 -9.80
CA GLY A 251 -5.21 -24.40 -8.70
C GLY A 251 -6.16 -23.84 -7.64
N THR A 252 -5.61 -23.65 -6.44
CA THR A 252 -6.29 -23.05 -5.30
C THR A 252 -5.97 -21.56 -5.27
N TYR A 253 -6.99 -20.72 -5.10
CA TYR A 253 -6.78 -19.29 -4.88
C TYR A 253 -6.00 -19.06 -3.58
N ASN A 254 -5.29 -17.94 -3.52
CA ASN A 254 -4.62 -17.46 -2.31
C ASN A 254 -3.55 -18.39 -1.72
N ALA A 255 -3.11 -19.40 -2.47
CA ALA A 255 -2.10 -20.32 -1.99
C ALA A 255 -0.71 -19.66 -1.91
N ILE A 256 0.04 -20.05 -0.89
CA ILE A 256 1.47 -19.75 -0.80
C ILE A 256 2.29 -21.04 -0.89
N GLY A 257 3.51 -20.91 -1.39
CA GLY A 257 4.55 -21.93 -1.24
C GLY A 257 5.87 -21.24 -0.97
N GLY A 258 6.74 -21.84 -0.17
CA GLY A 258 8.03 -21.22 0.11
C GLY A 258 8.89 -22.05 1.03
N ALA A 259 10.07 -21.52 1.33
CA ALA A 259 10.97 -22.13 2.29
C ALA A 259 11.80 -21.07 3.00
N ILE A 260 12.08 -21.34 4.27
CA ILE A 260 13.12 -20.66 5.04
C ILE A 260 14.39 -21.49 4.88
N LYS A 261 15.48 -20.86 4.44
CA LYS A 261 16.74 -21.53 4.14
C LYS A 261 17.94 -20.71 4.55
N ARG A 262 19.07 -21.39 4.70
CA ARG A 262 20.38 -20.72 4.71
C ARG A 262 20.69 -20.19 3.33
N GLU A 263 21.01 -18.91 3.23
CA GLU A 263 21.22 -18.29 1.93
C GLU A 263 22.50 -18.80 1.26
N SER A 264 23.60 -18.92 2.02
CA SER A 264 24.89 -19.33 1.51
C SER A 264 24.95 -20.79 1.05
N THR A 265 24.24 -21.70 1.73
CA THR A 265 24.29 -23.14 1.45
C THR A 265 23.06 -23.66 0.70
N GLY A 266 21.95 -22.92 0.73
CA GLY A 266 20.66 -23.39 0.24
C GLY A 266 19.99 -24.45 1.13
N GLU A 267 20.54 -24.72 2.31
CA GLU A 267 19.96 -25.66 3.28
C GLU A 267 18.55 -25.20 3.70
N VAL A 268 17.54 -25.99 3.37
CA VAL A 268 16.15 -25.71 3.76
C VAL A 268 15.95 -26.09 5.22
N LEU A 269 15.54 -25.12 6.02
CA LEU A 269 15.24 -25.28 7.45
C LEU A 269 13.74 -25.52 7.67
N TYR A 270 12.90 -24.79 6.93
CA TYR A 270 11.43 -24.92 7.02
C TYR A 270 10.77 -24.80 5.65
N GLU A 271 9.67 -25.53 5.44
CA GLU A 271 8.76 -25.37 4.30
C GLU A 271 7.54 -24.55 4.73
N LEU A 272 7.10 -23.61 3.88
CA LEU A 272 5.91 -22.78 4.06
C LEU A 272 4.82 -23.19 3.07
N SER A 273 3.57 -23.29 3.54
CA SER A 273 2.42 -23.68 2.72
C SER A 273 1.11 -23.13 3.29
N GLY A 274 0.00 -23.31 2.56
CA GLY A 274 -1.34 -22.91 3.00
C GLY A 274 -1.87 -21.75 2.20
N LEU A 275 -2.81 -21.00 2.76
CA LEU A 275 -3.52 -19.91 2.10
C LEU A 275 -3.30 -18.61 2.88
N TRP A 276 -2.80 -17.55 2.24
CA TRP A 276 -2.51 -16.28 2.94
C TRP A 276 -3.75 -15.60 3.51
N SER A 277 -4.93 -15.94 3.00
CA SER A 277 -6.22 -15.42 3.44
C SER A 277 -6.92 -16.29 4.51
N GLU A 278 -6.38 -17.47 4.83
CA GLU A 278 -6.97 -18.47 5.72
C GLU A 278 -5.90 -19.05 6.66
N GLU A 279 -5.62 -20.35 6.57
CA GLU A 279 -4.62 -21.05 7.37
C GLU A 279 -3.30 -21.23 6.60
N MET A 280 -2.20 -20.82 7.23
CA MET A 280 -0.83 -21.04 6.78
C MET A 280 -0.11 -22.00 7.73
N PHE A 281 0.81 -22.78 7.19
CA PHE A 281 1.52 -23.83 7.90
C PHE A 281 3.02 -23.76 7.64
N ILE A 282 3.78 -24.13 8.66
CA ILE A 282 5.23 -24.28 8.61
C ILE A 282 5.58 -25.74 8.93
N LYS A 283 6.65 -26.26 8.32
CA LYS A 283 7.05 -27.65 8.51
C LYS A 283 8.57 -27.79 8.63
N ASN A 284 9.01 -28.52 9.67
CA ASN A 284 10.41 -28.91 9.89
C ASN A 284 10.51 -30.43 10.12
N THR A 285 11.51 -31.11 9.54
CA THR A 285 11.79 -32.55 9.76
C THR A 285 10.56 -33.48 9.74
N GLY A 286 9.56 -33.16 8.91
CA GLY A 286 8.32 -33.93 8.77
C GLY A 286 7.16 -33.51 9.70
N GLN A 287 7.39 -32.67 10.71
CA GLN A 287 6.32 -32.11 11.55
C GLN A 287 5.76 -30.84 10.92
N LYS A 288 4.46 -30.87 10.60
CA LYS A 288 3.71 -29.72 10.07
C LYS A 288 2.89 -29.11 11.20
N GLU A 289 3.02 -27.81 11.41
CA GLU A 289 2.30 -27.07 12.44
C GLU A 289 1.57 -25.85 11.87
N MET A 290 0.55 -25.39 12.60
CA MET A 290 -0.18 -24.18 12.25
C MET A 290 0.73 -22.97 12.45
N PHE A 291 0.97 -22.22 11.37
CA PHE A 291 1.83 -21.04 11.41
C PHE A 291 1.02 -19.79 11.70
N PHE A 292 -0.08 -19.59 10.99
CA PHE A 292 -0.98 -18.45 11.14
C PHE A 292 -2.39 -18.82 10.70
N ASP A 293 -3.41 -18.31 11.40
CA ASP A 293 -4.81 -18.54 11.10
C ASP A 293 -5.54 -17.19 11.03
N ALA A 294 -5.82 -16.75 9.81
CA ALA A 294 -6.49 -15.48 9.54
C ALA A 294 -7.90 -15.43 10.15
N HIS A 295 -8.61 -16.56 10.22
CA HIS A 295 -9.98 -16.62 10.74
C HIS A 295 -10.05 -16.40 12.25
N LYS A 296 -9.00 -16.78 12.98
CA LYS A 296 -8.92 -16.62 14.43
C LYS A 296 -8.16 -15.36 14.85
N SER A 297 -7.39 -14.77 13.95
CA SER A 297 -6.64 -13.54 14.22
C SER A 297 -7.56 -12.35 14.44
N LYS A 298 -7.16 -11.44 15.33
CA LYS A 298 -7.88 -10.18 15.60
C LYS A 298 -6.94 -9.01 15.32
N PRO A 299 -7.09 -8.34 14.18
CA PRO A 299 -6.25 -7.20 13.85
C PRO A 299 -6.42 -6.08 14.88
N SER A 300 -5.31 -5.44 15.25
CA SER A 300 -5.27 -4.24 16.07
C SER A 300 -5.33 -3.01 15.15
N PRO A 301 -6.46 -2.31 15.04
CA PRO A 301 -6.55 -1.12 14.20
C PRO A 301 -5.73 0.02 14.82
N PRO A 302 -5.07 0.85 14.00
CA PRO A 302 -4.41 2.05 14.49
C PRO A 302 -5.42 3.06 15.03
N ARG A 303 -4.97 3.88 15.98
CA ARG A 303 -5.63 5.11 16.44
C ARG A 303 -5.09 6.30 15.66
N VAL A 304 -5.98 7.22 15.32
CA VAL A 304 -5.67 8.43 14.55
C VAL A 304 -6.26 9.62 15.29
N ARG A 305 -5.60 10.78 15.20
CA ARG A 305 -6.09 12.03 15.78
C ARG A 305 -7.44 12.43 15.18
N PRO A 306 -8.31 13.11 15.92
CA PRO A 306 -9.56 13.66 15.39
C PRO A 306 -9.32 14.52 14.14
N ILE A 307 -10.24 14.47 13.16
CA ILE A 307 -10.13 15.25 11.90
C ILE A 307 -9.93 16.76 12.17
N ALA A 308 -10.53 17.28 13.24
CA ALA A 308 -10.39 18.68 13.65
C ALA A 308 -8.96 19.09 14.06
N GLU A 309 -8.11 18.12 14.47
CA GLU A 309 -6.72 18.32 14.87
C GLU A 309 -5.71 18.04 13.74
N GLN A 310 -6.18 17.51 12.61
CA GLN A 310 -5.34 17.17 11.45
C GLN A 310 -5.13 18.39 10.56
N ASP A 311 -3.97 18.54 9.93
CA ASP A 311 -3.67 19.57 8.92
C ASP A 311 -4.38 19.27 7.58
N GLU A 312 -4.48 20.27 6.71
CA GLU A 312 -5.20 20.17 5.42
C GLU A 312 -4.68 19.08 4.46
N ARG A 313 -3.42 18.65 4.62
CA ARG A 313 -2.78 17.59 3.81
C ARG A 313 -2.69 16.24 4.51
N GLU A 314 -3.25 16.11 5.70
CA GLU A 314 -3.36 14.81 6.35
C GLU A 314 -4.46 13.99 5.69
N SER A 315 -4.17 12.72 5.37
CA SER A 315 -4.98 11.89 4.48
C SER A 315 -6.48 11.88 4.81
N GLN A 316 -6.84 11.75 6.10
CA GLN A 316 -8.25 11.64 6.47
C GLN A 316 -8.99 12.98 6.35
N ARG A 317 -8.37 14.10 6.74
CA ARG A 317 -8.93 15.44 6.53
C ARG A 317 -8.97 15.83 5.05
N LEU A 318 -7.89 15.56 4.32
CA LEU A 318 -7.78 15.85 2.89
C LEU A 318 -8.88 15.16 2.09
N TRP A 319 -9.09 13.87 2.34
CA TRP A 319 -10.02 13.02 1.58
C TRP A 319 -11.39 12.86 2.23
N GLU A 320 -11.69 13.57 3.32
CA GLU A 320 -12.90 13.37 4.14
C GLU A 320 -14.19 13.32 3.31
N LYS A 321 -14.39 14.33 2.46
CA LYS A 321 -15.60 14.45 1.62
C LYS A 321 -15.70 13.35 0.58
N THR A 322 -14.60 13.05 -0.11
CA THR A 322 -14.52 11.95 -1.08
C THR A 322 -14.79 10.61 -0.39
N ALA A 323 -14.14 10.35 0.74
CA ALA A 323 -14.29 9.12 1.52
C ALA A 323 -15.73 8.93 2.02
N LYS A 324 -16.37 10.01 2.49
CA LYS A 324 -17.79 10.01 2.89
C LYS A 324 -18.69 9.67 1.69
N ALA A 325 -18.50 10.34 0.54
CA ALA A 325 -19.30 10.08 -0.65
C ALA A 325 -19.13 8.65 -1.18
N VAL A 326 -17.92 8.09 -1.13
CA VAL A 326 -17.66 6.67 -1.47
C VAL A 326 -18.40 5.73 -0.52
N LYS A 327 -18.38 5.99 0.80
CA LYS A 327 -19.11 5.19 1.80
C LYS A 327 -20.63 5.26 1.58
N ASP A 328 -21.14 6.45 1.27
CA ASP A 328 -22.56 6.71 1.00
C ASP A 328 -22.99 6.23 -0.40
N ARG A 329 -22.08 5.62 -1.18
CA ARG A 329 -22.27 5.19 -2.58
C ARG A 329 -22.76 6.30 -3.51
N ASN A 330 -22.47 7.55 -3.18
CA ASN A 330 -22.72 8.71 -4.03
C ASN A 330 -21.53 8.93 -4.97
N HIS A 331 -21.51 8.18 -6.08
CA HIS A 331 -20.37 8.18 -7.01
C HIS A 331 -20.19 9.48 -7.79
N GLU A 332 -21.27 10.24 -8.00
CA GLU A 332 -21.22 11.58 -8.61
C GLU A 332 -20.46 12.54 -7.69
N LEU A 333 -20.93 12.69 -6.44
CA LEU A 333 -20.26 13.54 -5.45
C LEU A 333 -18.83 13.08 -5.17
N ALA A 334 -18.59 11.77 -5.10
CA ALA A 334 -17.24 11.23 -4.91
C ALA A 334 -16.30 11.64 -6.06
N THR A 335 -16.81 11.66 -7.29
CA THR A 335 -16.03 12.06 -8.47
C THR A 335 -15.74 13.56 -8.44
N ASP A 336 -16.73 14.38 -8.10
CA ASP A 336 -16.58 15.83 -8.01
C ASP A 336 -15.56 16.24 -6.92
N GLU A 337 -15.70 15.70 -5.71
CA GLU A 337 -14.79 16.02 -4.60
C GLU A 337 -13.37 15.51 -4.86
N LYS A 338 -13.25 14.32 -5.46
CA LYS A 338 -11.94 13.78 -5.88
C LYS A 338 -11.29 14.65 -6.93
N THR A 339 -12.05 15.11 -7.93
CA THR A 339 -11.54 15.94 -9.03
C THR A 339 -11.02 17.28 -8.51
N LYS A 340 -11.72 17.92 -7.56
CA LYS A 340 -11.25 19.17 -6.93
C LYS A 340 -9.85 19.05 -6.33
N ILE A 341 -9.57 17.92 -5.65
CA ILE A 341 -8.27 17.66 -5.03
C ILE A 341 -7.19 17.42 -6.10
N GLU A 342 -7.51 16.63 -7.13
CA GLU A 342 -6.59 16.31 -8.23
C GLU A 342 -6.29 17.52 -9.12
N ASP A 343 -7.26 18.41 -9.35
CA ASP A 343 -7.10 19.65 -10.11
C ASP A 343 -6.17 20.62 -9.38
N ARG A 344 -6.40 20.83 -8.07
CA ARG A 344 -5.50 21.62 -7.23
C ARG A 344 -4.07 21.07 -7.28
N GLN A 345 -3.90 19.75 -7.22
CA GLN A 345 -2.58 19.12 -7.31
C GLN A 345 -1.90 19.32 -8.68
N ARG A 346 -2.69 19.39 -9.77
CA ARG A 346 -2.20 19.71 -11.13
C ARG A 346 -1.77 21.17 -11.25
N GLU A 347 -2.56 22.08 -10.69
CA GLU A 347 -2.23 23.51 -10.62
C GLU A 347 -0.92 23.74 -9.86
N GLU A 348 -0.79 23.18 -8.65
CA GLU A 348 0.44 23.26 -7.85
C GLU A 348 1.67 22.64 -8.54
N ALA A 349 1.47 21.63 -9.39
CA ALA A 349 2.55 21.05 -10.19
C ALA A 349 2.97 21.96 -11.34
N ALA A 350 2.02 22.61 -12.01
CA ALA A 350 2.30 23.58 -13.05
C ALA A 350 3.01 24.83 -12.48
N GLU A 351 2.59 25.29 -11.30
CA GLU A 351 3.25 26.40 -10.58
C GLU A 351 4.70 26.06 -10.25
N ARG A 352 4.96 24.90 -9.61
CA ARG A 352 6.33 24.47 -9.30
C ARG A 352 7.21 24.35 -10.54
N THR A 353 6.65 23.85 -11.65
CA THR A 353 7.38 23.75 -12.91
C THR A 353 7.71 25.12 -13.48
N ARG A 354 6.75 26.05 -13.47
CA ARG A 354 6.94 27.44 -13.93
C ARG A 354 7.98 28.17 -13.09
N ASP A 355 7.99 27.92 -11.79
CA ASP A 355 8.85 28.61 -10.84
C ASP A 355 10.21 27.87 -10.63
N GLU A 356 10.44 26.79 -11.40
CA GLU A 356 11.66 25.93 -11.36
C GLU A 356 12.00 25.39 -9.96
N VAL A 357 10.96 25.11 -9.16
CA VAL A 357 11.09 24.60 -7.79
C VAL A 357 11.12 23.07 -7.80
N GLU A 358 12.24 22.49 -7.38
CA GLU A 358 12.33 21.04 -7.16
C GLU A 358 11.50 20.63 -5.94
N TRP A 359 10.77 19.52 -6.07
CA TRP A 359 10.02 18.98 -4.95
C TRP A 359 10.91 18.23 -3.95
N THR A 360 10.85 18.61 -2.68
CA THR A 360 11.42 17.84 -1.57
C THR A 360 10.35 17.41 -0.55
N PRO A 361 10.33 16.13 -0.13
CA PRO A 361 9.51 15.68 0.99
C PRO A 361 9.80 16.46 2.28
N ARG A 362 8.75 16.70 3.05
CA ARG A 362 8.83 17.43 4.32
C ARG A 362 9.42 16.53 5.40
N LEU A 363 8.79 15.39 5.67
CA LEU A 363 9.08 14.53 6.81
C LEU A 363 10.22 13.55 6.56
N PHE A 364 10.59 13.34 5.29
CA PHE A 364 11.65 12.42 4.89
C PHE A 364 12.82 13.16 4.23
N ARG A 365 14.03 12.61 4.37
CA ARG A 365 15.25 13.07 3.71
C ARG A 365 15.85 11.96 2.86
N ARG A 366 16.73 12.30 1.91
CA ARG A 366 17.46 11.30 1.14
C ARG A 366 18.25 10.37 2.07
N VAL A 367 18.21 9.08 1.73
CA VAL A 367 19.09 8.07 2.35
C VAL A 367 20.54 8.46 2.08
N ARG A 368 21.36 8.42 3.13
CA ARG A 368 22.81 8.66 3.11
C ARG A 368 23.51 7.31 3.14
N GLY A 369 23.33 6.55 2.07
CA GLY A 369 23.97 5.26 1.87
C GLY A 369 25.48 5.35 1.66
N GLY A 370 26.11 4.19 1.45
CA GLY A 370 27.55 4.08 1.19
C GLY A 370 28.37 3.36 2.27
N PRO A 371 29.63 3.01 1.98
CA PRO A 371 30.45 2.14 2.83
C PRO A 371 30.68 2.71 4.23
N GLY A 372 30.37 1.93 5.28
CA GLY A 372 30.63 2.30 6.67
C GLY A 372 29.59 3.22 7.32
N GLY A 373 28.58 3.68 6.58
CA GLY A 373 27.46 4.43 7.14
C GLY A 373 26.44 3.54 7.87
N THR A 374 25.63 4.13 8.75
CA THR A 374 24.51 3.45 9.43
C THR A 374 23.41 3.03 8.45
N GLU A 375 23.22 3.80 7.37
CA GLU A 375 22.21 3.57 6.32
C GLU A 375 22.78 2.76 5.13
N GLN A 376 23.96 2.15 5.29
CA GLN A 376 24.56 1.30 4.26
C GLN A 376 23.64 0.11 3.96
N GLY A 377 23.30 -0.09 2.69
CA GLY A 377 22.41 -1.16 2.23
C GLY A 377 20.92 -0.80 2.25
N GLU A 378 20.58 0.45 2.58
CA GLU A 378 19.19 0.96 2.61
C GLU A 378 18.89 1.90 1.43
N GLU A 379 19.77 1.98 0.44
CA GLU A 379 19.68 2.93 -0.68
C GLU A 379 18.35 2.80 -1.46
N ASP A 380 17.79 1.58 -1.52
CA ASP A 380 16.53 1.29 -2.19
C ASP A 380 15.32 1.96 -1.54
N LEU A 381 15.41 2.40 -0.28
CA LEU A 381 14.38 3.22 0.37
C LEU A 381 14.22 4.59 -0.29
N GLU A 382 15.29 5.13 -0.90
CA GLU A 382 15.46 6.50 -1.41
C GLU A 382 15.31 7.63 -0.38
N TRP A 383 14.32 7.50 0.50
CA TRP A 383 13.94 8.46 1.53
C TRP A 383 13.76 7.75 2.88
N ILE A 384 14.38 8.31 3.92
CA ILE A 384 14.29 7.85 5.31
C ILE A 384 13.77 8.98 6.19
N ILE A 385 13.18 8.66 7.35
CA ILE A 385 12.65 9.67 8.26
C ILE A 385 13.70 10.75 8.54
N ARG A 386 13.31 12.03 8.43
CA ARG A 386 14.25 13.16 8.50
C ARG A 386 14.86 13.30 9.89
N SER A 387 14.03 13.17 10.92
CA SER A 387 14.44 13.34 12.31
C SER A 387 15.39 12.23 12.73
N THR A 388 16.41 12.62 13.50
CA THR A 388 17.34 11.64 14.08
C THR A 388 16.72 11.07 15.34
N ILE A 389 16.56 9.75 15.37
CA ILE A 389 16.13 9.00 16.56
C ILE A 389 17.33 8.19 17.01
N ASP A 390 17.79 8.44 18.23
CA ASP A 390 18.97 7.76 18.78
C ASP A 390 18.60 6.32 19.14
N PRO A 391 19.15 5.30 18.44
CA PRO A 391 18.79 3.90 18.69
C PRO A 391 19.27 3.41 20.07
N THR A 392 20.20 4.11 20.72
CA THR A 392 20.76 3.77 22.03
C THR A 392 20.08 4.48 23.19
N ALA A 393 19.24 5.49 22.91
CA ALA A 393 18.51 6.23 23.93
C ALA A 393 17.40 5.39 24.58
N SER A 394 16.92 5.82 25.75
CA SER A 394 15.79 5.16 26.42
C SER A 394 14.51 5.25 25.57
N PRO A 395 13.56 4.31 25.74
CA PRO A 395 12.27 4.37 25.06
C PRO A 395 11.53 5.71 25.21
N ASP A 396 11.63 6.35 26.38
CA ASP A 396 11.02 7.66 26.64
C ASP A 396 11.64 8.76 25.77
N VAL A 397 12.99 8.80 25.70
CA VAL A 397 13.70 9.79 24.87
C VAL A 397 13.44 9.54 23.38
N GLN A 398 13.42 8.28 22.95
CA GLN A 398 13.04 7.92 21.58
C GLN A 398 11.59 8.36 21.28
N THR A 399 10.68 8.20 22.24
CA THR A 399 9.29 8.64 22.11
C THR A 399 9.20 10.16 21.95
N GLU A 400 9.92 10.93 22.76
CA GLU A 400 9.99 12.39 22.61
C GLU A 400 10.53 12.79 21.24
N GLN A 401 11.59 12.12 20.76
CA GLN A 401 12.14 12.33 19.41
C GLN A 401 11.12 12.03 18.31
N ILE A 402 10.36 10.94 18.42
CA ILE A 402 9.31 10.58 17.46
C ILE A 402 8.18 11.61 17.46
N LEU A 403 7.69 12.02 18.64
CA LEU A 403 6.62 13.01 18.77
C LEU A 403 7.09 14.41 18.34
N SER A 404 8.39 14.65 18.20
CA SER A 404 8.91 15.89 17.61
C SER A 404 8.81 15.95 16.09
N ILE A 405 8.63 14.81 15.40
CA ILE A 405 8.58 14.73 13.92
C ILE A 405 7.36 15.47 13.37
N TYR A 406 6.19 15.09 13.90
CA TYR A 406 4.89 15.55 13.46
C TYR A 406 3.85 15.19 14.54
N PRO A 407 2.70 15.86 14.59
CA PRO A 407 1.60 15.47 15.47
C PRO A 407 1.04 14.07 15.16
N ILE A 408 1.13 13.13 16.11
CA ILE A 408 0.75 11.72 15.95
C ILE A 408 -0.37 11.31 16.93
N VAL A 409 -0.34 11.79 18.17
CA VAL A 409 -1.30 11.42 19.23
C VAL A 409 -2.32 12.53 19.51
N GLU A 410 -3.51 12.16 20.00
CA GLU A 410 -4.59 13.11 20.29
C GLU A 410 -4.14 14.21 21.27
N GLY A 411 -4.50 15.45 20.97
CA GLY A 411 -4.15 16.62 21.77
C GLY A 411 -2.69 17.09 21.64
N GLN A 412 -1.85 16.38 20.88
CA GLN A 412 -0.47 16.77 20.66
C GLN A 412 -0.39 18.12 19.92
N GLN A 413 0.29 19.09 20.55
CA GLN A 413 0.59 20.38 19.94
C GLN A 413 1.90 20.27 19.16
N MET A 414 1.94 20.86 17.96
CA MET A 414 3.19 20.96 17.19
C MET A 414 4.11 21.95 17.89
N ASN A 415 5.31 21.51 18.30
CA ASN A 415 6.32 22.43 18.83
C ASN A 415 6.86 23.29 17.67
N PRO A 416 6.66 24.62 17.67
CA PRO A 416 7.12 25.49 16.59
C PRO A 416 8.64 25.42 16.35
N ASP A 417 9.41 25.19 17.41
CA ASP A 417 10.88 25.18 17.37
C ASP A 417 11.44 23.90 16.72
N ASN A 418 10.67 22.81 16.75
CA ASN A 418 11.03 21.52 16.16
C ASN A 418 10.20 21.18 14.91
N ALA A 419 9.22 22.03 14.59
CA ALA A 419 8.34 21.81 13.46
C ALA A 419 9.16 21.91 12.18
N ILE A 420 9.24 20.79 11.44
CA ILE A 420 9.79 20.84 10.09
C ILE A 420 8.96 21.87 9.31
N PRO A 421 9.56 22.97 8.79
CA PRO A 421 8.82 24.10 8.26
C PRO A 421 7.78 23.68 7.23
N SER A 422 6.64 24.36 7.22
CA SER A 422 5.71 24.24 6.10
C SER A 422 6.43 24.69 4.81
N ARG A 423 6.11 24.08 3.66
CA ARG A 423 6.85 24.33 2.40
C ARG A 423 6.96 25.81 2.04
N LYS A 424 5.91 26.61 2.29
CA LYS A 424 5.92 28.07 2.08
C LYS A 424 7.02 28.82 2.88
N ALA A 425 7.48 28.27 4.00
CA ALA A 425 8.56 28.85 4.79
C ALA A 425 9.94 28.39 4.30
N ALA A 426 10.07 27.13 3.83
CA ALA A 426 11.31 26.61 3.28
C ALA A 426 11.69 27.28 1.93
N ASP A 427 10.69 27.61 1.10
CA ASP A 427 10.90 28.34 -0.16
C ASP A 427 11.43 29.77 0.06
N ASN A 428 11.20 30.36 1.25
CA ASN A 428 11.72 31.69 1.62
C ASN A 428 13.15 31.67 2.19
N GLU A 429 13.70 30.50 2.54
CA GLU A 429 15.04 30.36 3.12
C GLU A 429 16.12 29.93 2.09
N ALA A 430 15.74 29.66 0.84
CA ALA A 430 16.69 29.24 -0.20
C ALA A 430 17.27 30.42 -1.00
N ALA A 431 18.46 30.88 -0.60
CA ALA A 431 19.46 31.53 -1.46
C ALA A 431 20.87 31.21 -0.92
N PRO A 432 21.91 30.95 -1.74
CA PRO A 432 22.20 31.63 -3.01
C PRO A 432 22.34 30.70 -4.23
N ARG A 433 22.02 31.28 -5.40
CA ARG A 433 22.33 30.73 -6.74
C ARG A 433 23.83 30.83 -7.01
N ASN A 434 24.51 29.68 -7.06
CA ASN A 434 25.75 29.42 -7.79
C ASN A 434 25.46 28.12 -8.56
N GLY A 435 25.52 28.01 -9.88
CA GLY A 435 26.61 28.40 -10.78
C GLY A 435 27.14 27.10 -11.39
N GLU A 436 26.83 26.89 -12.67
CA GLU A 436 27.36 25.87 -13.60
C GLU A 436 26.85 24.41 -13.47
N ALA A 437 25.86 24.08 -14.31
CA ALA A 437 25.70 22.74 -14.86
C ALA A 437 25.66 22.86 -16.39
N GLN A 438 26.75 22.47 -17.03
CA GLN A 438 26.92 22.44 -18.47
C GLN A 438 26.49 21.06 -19.02
N GLU A 439 25.67 21.11 -20.08
CA GLU A 439 25.47 20.12 -21.15
C GLU A 439 24.84 18.75 -20.83
N ASN A 440 23.58 18.60 -21.28
CA ASN A 440 23.19 17.58 -22.26
C ASN A 440 21.86 17.99 -22.91
N LEU A 441 21.96 18.82 -23.96
CA LEU A 441 20.86 19.12 -24.88
C LEU A 441 20.89 18.10 -26.02
N ILE A 442 19.78 17.38 -26.22
CA ILE A 442 19.44 16.77 -27.50
C ILE A 442 18.31 17.62 -28.10
N ASP A 443 18.65 18.34 -29.17
CA ASP A 443 17.72 19.09 -30.01
C ASP A 443 16.73 18.14 -30.70
N VAL A 444 15.44 18.46 -30.59
CA VAL A 444 14.45 18.05 -31.60
C VAL A 444 13.68 19.28 -32.01
N ASP A 445 13.90 19.70 -33.25
CA ASP A 445 13.25 20.79 -33.96
C ASP A 445 11.72 20.77 -33.79
N VAL A 446 11.17 21.90 -33.33
CA VAL A 446 9.76 22.25 -33.52
C VAL A 446 9.69 23.68 -34.04
N THR A 447 9.42 23.82 -35.34
CA THR A 447 9.01 25.11 -35.93
C THR A 447 7.64 25.55 -35.38
N PRO A 448 7.44 26.85 -35.10
CA PRO A 448 6.29 27.34 -34.33
C PRO A 448 5.09 27.68 -35.23
N SER A 449 3.89 27.27 -34.81
CA SER A 449 2.63 27.87 -35.28
C SER A 449 2.00 28.71 -34.16
N SER A 450 1.75 29.98 -34.47
CA SER A 450 1.21 31.04 -33.61
C SER A 450 -0.24 30.77 -33.14
N PRO A 451 -0.75 31.51 -32.13
CA PRO A 451 -1.71 31.00 -31.15
C PRO A 451 -3.16 31.15 -31.60
N GLN A 452 -3.98 30.13 -31.34
CA GLN A 452 -5.44 30.27 -31.36
C GLN A 452 -6.03 30.21 -29.95
N SER A 453 -6.86 31.21 -29.71
CA SER A 453 -7.59 31.60 -28.51
C SER A 453 -8.37 30.46 -27.81
N ALA A 454 -8.39 30.57 -26.49
CA ALA A 454 -9.20 29.82 -25.53
C ALA A 454 -10.67 29.62 -25.93
N ARG A 455 -11.20 28.42 -25.65
CA ARG A 455 -12.63 28.14 -25.35
C ARG A 455 -12.77 26.80 -24.57
N PRO A 456 -13.29 26.79 -23.32
CA PRO A 456 -13.58 25.58 -22.55
C PRO A 456 -15.08 25.21 -22.52
N ALA A 457 -15.38 24.00 -22.00
CA ALA A 457 -16.69 23.44 -21.60
C ALA A 457 -17.68 22.91 -22.67
N ASP A 458 -17.80 23.51 -23.86
CA ASP A 458 -18.91 23.14 -24.78
C ASP A 458 -18.73 21.80 -25.55
N GLN A 459 -17.51 21.27 -25.67
CA GLN A 459 -17.28 20.02 -26.43
C GLN A 459 -17.65 18.76 -25.65
N ILE A 460 -17.49 18.76 -24.31
CA ILE A 460 -17.86 17.63 -23.46
C ILE A 460 -19.40 17.50 -23.40
N GLN A 461 -20.10 18.62 -23.37
CA GLN A 461 -21.56 18.65 -23.37
C GLN A 461 -22.16 18.21 -24.72
N ARG A 462 -21.46 18.45 -25.85
CA ARG A 462 -21.84 17.90 -27.17
C ARG A 462 -21.58 16.41 -27.30
N ALA A 463 -20.48 15.90 -26.71
CA ALA A 463 -20.21 14.46 -26.67
C ALA A 463 -21.32 13.71 -25.91
N LEU A 464 -21.76 14.26 -24.77
CA LEU A 464 -22.86 13.72 -23.97
C LEU A 464 -24.25 13.80 -24.64
N ALA A 465 -24.48 14.76 -25.54
CA ALA A 465 -25.74 14.87 -26.27
C ALA A 465 -25.82 13.93 -27.49
N SER A 466 -24.67 13.47 -28.03
CA SER A 466 -24.61 12.60 -29.21
C SER A 466 -24.86 11.11 -28.95
N THR A 467 -24.88 10.68 -27.68
CA THR A 467 -25.12 9.27 -27.28
C THR A 467 -26.61 8.88 -27.27
N GLY A 468 -27.51 9.81 -27.61
CA GLY A 468 -28.97 9.58 -27.62
C GLY A 468 -29.60 9.20 -28.96
N LYS A 469 -28.84 9.03 -30.05
CA LYS A 469 -29.40 8.59 -31.34
C LYS A 469 -28.92 7.19 -31.70
N ARG A 470 -29.88 6.29 -31.92
CA ARG A 470 -29.66 4.94 -32.45
C ARG A 470 -28.89 5.05 -33.77
N ALA A 471 -27.72 4.41 -33.87
CA ALA A 471 -27.02 4.27 -35.13
C ALA A 471 -27.82 3.32 -36.04
N GLU A 472 -28.24 3.79 -37.21
CA GLU A 472 -28.75 2.93 -38.27
C GLU A 472 -27.57 2.37 -39.06
N GLY A 473 -27.39 1.05 -38.97
CA GLY A 473 -26.37 0.29 -39.68
C GLY A 473 -26.13 -1.07 -39.00
N PRO A 474 -25.79 -2.14 -39.74
CA PRO A 474 -25.55 -3.44 -39.13
C PRO A 474 -24.35 -3.38 -38.16
N LEU A 475 -24.56 -3.82 -36.93
CA LEU A 475 -23.53 -3.96 -35.91
C LEU A 475 -22.49 -4.98 -36.38
N LEU A 476 -21.22 -4.56 -36.43
CA LEU A 476 -20.09 -5.47 -36.67
C LEU A 476 -19.91 -6.37 -35.44
N ASP A 477 -20.13 -7.67 -35.62
CA ASP A 477 -20.00 -8.71 -34.59
C ASP A 477 -18.56 -9.21 -34.51
N PHE A 478 -17.76 -8.61 -33.62
CA PHE A 478 -16.39 -9.03 -33.33
C PHE A 478 -16.29 -10.35 -32.54
N SER A 479 -17.42 -11.00 -32.21
CA SER A 479 -17.41 -12.27 -31.46
C SER A 479 -16.92 -13.47 -32.28
N GLN A 480 -16.90 -13.36 -33.62
CA GLN A 480 -16.42 -14.42 -34.50
C GLN A 480 -14.90 -14.42 -34.67
N ASP A 481 -14.27 -13.25 -34.77
CA ASP A 481 -12.81 -13.15 -34.97
C ASP A 481 -12.00 -13.64 -33.74
N LEU A 482 -12.58 -13.51 -32.54
CA LEU A 482 -12.00 -14.02 -31.29
C LEU A 482 -12.10 -15.53 -31.12
N LYS A 483 -12.94 -16.23 -31.91
CA LYS A 483 -13.09 -17.69 -31.86
C LYS A 483 -12.13 -18.44 -32.77
N ALA A 484 -11.48 -17.76 -33.71
CA ALA A 484 -10.63 -18.38 -34.73
C ALA A 484 -9.34 -19.04 -34.19
N GLY A 485 -9.00 -18.82 -32.92
CA GLY A 485 -7.78 -19.36 -32.28
C GLY A 485 -8.01 -20.46 -31.23
N LEU A 486 -9.23 -20.94 -31.01
CA LEU A 486 -9.53 -21.95 -29.99
C LEU A 486 -9.64 -23.36 -30.60
N PRO A 487 -8.99 -24.39 -30.02
CA PRO A 487 -9.15 -25.77 -30.49
C PRO A 487 -10.57 -26.29 -30.20
N SER A 488 -11.18 -26.94 -31.19
CA SER A 488 -12.53 -27.52 -31.11
C SER A 488 -12.64 -28.59 -30.01
N PRO A 489 -13.71 -28.61 -29.20
CA PRO A 489 -13.92 -29.67 -28.22
C PRO A 489 -14.27 -30.98 -28.95
N GLY A 490 -13.48 -32.03 -28.71
CA GLY A 490 -13.71 -33.37 -29.23
C GLY A 490 -15.02 -34.00 -28.71
N PRO A 491 -15.53 -35.05 -29.41
CA PRO A 491 -16.84 -35.61 -29.12
C PRO A 491 -16.88 -36.29 -27.75
N ARG A 492 -17.90 -35.94 -26.96
CA ARG A 492 -18.25 -36.66 -25.72
C ARG A 492 -18.90 -37.99 -26.10
N THR A 493 -18.26 -39.10 -25.73
CA THR A 493 -18.88 -40.43 -25.73
C THR A 493 -19.85 -40.51 -24.56
N ALA A 494 -21.07 -41.00 -24.84
CA ALA A 494 -22.16 -41.21 -23.89
C ALA A 494 -21.89 -42.37 -22.93
#